data_AF-A0A1N7JVU6-F1
#
_entry.id   AF-A0A1N7JVU6-F1
#
_cell.length_a   1.000
_cell.length_b   1.000
_cell.length_c   1.000
_cell.angle_alpha   90.00
_cell.angle_beta   90.00
_cell.angle_gamma   90.00
#
_symmetry.space_group_name_H-M   'P 1'
#
loop_
_entity.id
_entity.type
_entity.pdbx_description
1 polymer ?
#
loop_
_entity_poly.entity_id
_entity_poly.type
_entity_poly.pdbx_seq_one_letter_code
_entity_poly.pdbx_strand_id
1 'polypeptide(L)'
;MTTFLAIAFGLSLSLILLGFWADRSAVRARINGANGMPILVALIVSFLGSLVVALIAGIFGGWATMGWILLLTIPYHVGLAAFLIWRLQSLATRIGEIARREQERWMKPKA
;
A
#
# COMPACT_ATOMS: atom_id res chain seq x y z
N MET A 1 4.46 -3.86 26.68
CA MET A 1 3.73 -4.37 25.51
C MET A 1 3.31 -3.25 24.55
N THR A 2 2.73 -2.16 25.04
CA THR A 2 2.27 -1.03 24.18
C THR A 2 3.34 -0.45 23.27
N THR A 3 4.54 -0.17 23.78
CA THR A 3 5.66 0.36 22.96
C THR A 3 6.07 -0.59 21.85
N PHE A 4 6.12 -1.90 22.13
CA PHE A 4 6.41 -2.93 21.13
C PHE A 4 5.37 -2.93 20.01
N LEU A 5 4.08 -2.93 20.36
CA LEU A 5 3.00 -2.90 19.38
C LEU A 5 3.00 -1.60 18.56
N ALA A 6 3.29 -0.46 19.20
CA ALA A 6 3.40 0.83 18.52
C ALA A 6 4.54 0.86 17.50
N ILE A 7 5.72 0.34 17.87
CA ILE A 7 6.87 0.23 16.96
C ILE A 7 6.53 -0.72 15.80
N ALA A 8 5.96 -1.90 16.10
CA ALA A 8 5.57 -2.87 15.09
C ALA A 8 4.55 -2.30 14.09
N PHE A 9 3.55 -1.57 14.59
CA PHE A 9 2.59 -0.86 13.76
C PHE A 9 3.26 0.21 12.89
N GLY A 10 4.15 1.02 13.47
CA GLY A 10 4.91 2.03 12.72
C GLY A 10 5.77 1.43 11.61
N LEU A 11 6.44 0.31 11.87
CA LEU A 11 7.23 -0.42 10.88
C LEU A 11 6.35 -1.00 9.76
N SER A 12 5.22 -1.62 10.11
CA SER A 12 4.23 -2.11 9.14
C SER A 12 3.75 -0.99 8.22
N LEU A 13 3.31 0.14 8.80
CA LEU A 13 2.82 1.28 8.04
C LEU A 13 3.93 1.85 7.13
N SER A 14 5.15 2.00 7.65
CA SER A 14 6.30 2.49 6.89
C SER A 14 6.62 1.60 5.71
N LEU A 15 6.64 0.28 5.90
CA LEU A 15 6.88 -0.70 4.85
C LEU A 15 5.83 -0.60 3.72
N ILE A 16 4.54 -0.53 4.08
CA ILE A 16 3.46 -0.40 3.11
C ILE A 16 3.56 0.93 2.34
N LEU A 17 3.85 2.03 3.04
CA LEU A 17 4.00 3.35 2.43
C LEU A 17 5.20 3.43 1.49
N LEU A 18 6.30 2.73 1.79
CA LEU A 18 7.45 2.62 0.88
C LEU A 18 7.06 1.91 -0.42
N GLY A 19 6.34 0.79 -0.35
CA GLY A 19 5.81 0.10 -1.53
C GLY A 19 4.89 1.00 -2.36
N PHE A 20 3.95 1.68 -1.70
CA PHE A 20 3.07 2.67 -2.37
C PHE A 20 3.87 3.81 -3.02
N TRP A 21 4.91 4.31 -2.37
CA TRP A 21 5.70 5.43 -2.88
C TRP A 21 6.52 5.01 -4.11
N ALA A 22 7.04 3.78 -4.13
CA ALA A 22 7.71 3.21 -5.30
C ALA A 22 6.76 3.09 -6.50
N ASP A 23 5.52 2.60 -6.29
CA ASP A 23 4.53 2.54 -7.37
C ASP A 23 4.09 3.93 -7.83
N ARG A 24 3.87 4.84 -6.88
CA ARG A 24 3.49 6.23 -7.19
C ARG A 24 4.56 6.94 -8.01
N SER A 25 5.85 6.73 -7.71
CA SER A 25 6.95 7.35 -8.43
C SER A 25 7.04 6.79 -9.85
N ALA A 26 6.88 5.48 -10.04
CA ALA A 26 6.85 4.83 -11.34
C ALA A 26 5.70 5.33 -12.23
N VAL A 27 4.49 5.44 -11.67
CA VAL A 27 3.30 5.99 -12.36
C VAL A 27 3.54 7.45 -12.78
N ARG A 28 4.11 8.28 -11.89
CA ARG A 28 4.43 9.68 -12.21
C ARG A 28 5.50 9.83 -13.27
N ALA A 29 6.52 8.99 -13.23
CA ALA A 29 7.60 8.96 -14.20
C ALA A 29 7.21 8.29 -15.54
N ARG A 30 5.96 7.79 -15.67
CA ARG A 30 5.45 7.09 -16.85
C ARG A 30 6.34 5.91 -17.27
N ILE A 31 6.90 5.20 -16.29
CA ILE A 31 7.73 4.02 -16.55
C ILE A 31 6.83 2.89 -17.07
N ASN A 32 7.19 2.31 -18.21
CA ASN A 32 6.51 1.12 -18.73
C ASN A 32 6.61 -0.03 -17.72
N GLY A 33 5.47 -0.60 -17.34
CA GLY A 33 5.41 -1.71 -16.38
C GLY A 33 5.03 -1.33 -14.95
N ALA A 34 4.55 -0.10 -14.68
CA ALA A 34 3.94 0.25 -13.40
C ALA A 34 2.68 -0.59 -13.14
N ASN A 35 2.84 -1.72 -12.44
CA ASN A 35 1.83 -2.77 -12.28
C ASN A 35 1.34 -2.96 -10.83
N GLY A 36 1.84 -2.17 -9.87
CA GLY A 36 1.45 -2.30 -8.47
C GLY A 36 2.14 -3.45 -7.73
N MET A 37 3.20 -4.06 -8.30
CA MET A 37 3.93 -5.14 -7.64
C MET A 37 4.61 -4.69 -6.33
N PRO A 38 5.33 -3.56 -6.27
CA PRO A 38 5.89 -3.04 -5.02
C PRO A 38 4.89 -2.95 -3.86
N ILE A 39 3.71 -2.35 -4.06
CA ILE A 39 2.71 -2.24 -3.00
C ILE A 39 2.14 -3.61 -2.61
N LEU A 40 1.91 -4.51 -3.58
CA LEU A 40 1.41 -5.85 -3.31
C LEU A 40 2.40 -6.65 -2.46
N VAL A 41 3.68 -6.63 -2.81
CA VAL A 41 4.75 -7.30 -2.04
C VAL A 41 4.84 -6.70 -0.64
N ALA A 42 4.82 -5.37 -0.51
CA ALA A 42 4.86 -4.72 0.80
C ALA A 42 3.68 -5.09 1.70
N LEU A 43 2.46 -5.19 1.15
CA LEU A 43 1.27 -5.64 1.86
C LEU A 43 1.39 -7.09 2.34
N ILE A 44 1.86 -8.00 1.47
CA ILE A 44 2.05 -9.41 1.81
C ILE A 44 3.09 -9.55 2.92
N VAL A 45 4.26 -8.92 2.76
CA VAL A 45 5.34 -8.97 3.75
C VAL A 45 4.89 -8.37 5.09
N SER A 46 4.18 -7.24 5.07
CA SER A 46 3.60 -6.62 6.27
C SER A 46 2.58 -7.54 6.95
N PHE A 47 1.69 -8.18 6.18
CA PHE A 47 0.68 -9.08 6.72
C PHE A 47 1.33 -10.28 7.41
N LEU A 48 2.29 -10.93 6.74
CA LEU A 48 3.04 -12.05 7.33
C LEU A 48 3.82 -11.62 8.58
N GLY A 49 4.46 -10.46 8.55
CA GLY A 49 5.14 -9.88 9.70
C GLY A 49 4.20 -9.65 10.89
N SER A 50 2.97 -9.21 10.63
CA SER A 50 1.96 -8.99 11.68
C SER A 50 1.51 -10.29 12.36
N LEU A 51 1.56 -11.44 11.68
CA LEU A 51 1.30 -12.74 12.29
C LEU A 51 2.38 -13.09 13.32
N VAL A 52 3.65 -12.79 13.01
CA VAL A 52 4.77 -12.97 13.95
C VAL A 52 4.60 -12.05 15.16
N VAL A 53 4.21 -10.79 14.94
CA VAL A 53 3.92 -9.83 16.02
C VAL A 53 2.78 -10.33 16.91
N ALA A 54 1.71 -10.88 16.33
CA ALA A 54 0.58 -11.44 17.08
C ALA A 54 1.01 -12.63 17.94
N LEU A 55 1.87 -13.51 17.41
CA LEU A 55 2.42 -14.65 18.15
C LEU A 55 3.27 -14.18 19.34
N ILE A 56 4.20 -13.24 19.11
CA ILE A 56 5.03 -12.67 20.17
C ILE A 56 4.14 -12.02 21.24
N ALA A 57 3.18 -11.19 20.83
CA ALA A 57 2.24 -10.56 21.74
C ALA A 57 1.38 -11.57 22.51
N GLY A 58 1.04 -12.71 21.91
CA GLY A 58 0.37 -13.82 22.58
C GLY A 58 1.21 -14.47 23.67
N ILE A 59 2.49 -14.72 23.39
CA ILE A 59 3.43 -15.32 24.35
C ILE A 59 3.61 -14.40 25.57
N PHE A 60 3.77 -13.10 25.35
CA PHE A 60 4.11 -12.14 26.42
C PHE A 60 2.92 -11.37 27.00
N GLY A 61 1.78 -11.36 26.32
CA GLY A 61 0.57 -10.61 26.69
C GLY A 61 -0.71 -11.46 26.76
N GLY A 62 -0.59 -12.78 26.59
CA GLY A 62 -1.68 -13.74 26.69
C GLY A 62 -2.52 -13.90 25.42
N TRP A 63 -3.27 -15.00 25.37
CA TRP A 63 -4.10 -15.41 24.23
C TRP A 63 -5.15 -14.36 23.83
N ALA A 64 -5.72 -13.63 24.79
CA ALA A 64 -6.68 -12.56 24.52
C ALA A 64 -6.06 -11.45 23.67
N THR A 65 -4.82 -11.04 23.98
CA THR A 65 -4.07 -10.01 23.23
C THR A 65 -3.79 -10.47 21.81
N MET A 66 -3.38 -11.74 21.62
CA MET A 66 -3.20 -12.33 20.29
C MET A 66 -4.49 -12.32 19.49
N GLY A 67 -5.62 -12.72 20.09
CA GLY A 67 -6.93 -12.71 19.45
C GLY A 67 -7.33 -11.32 18.95
N TRP A 68 -7.15 -10.29 19.77
CA TRP A 68 -7.41 -8.90 19.37
C TRP A 68 -6.51 -8.42 18.23
N ILE A 69 -5.22 -8.75 18.27
CA ILE A 69 -4.29 -8.37 17.20
C ILE A 69 -4.69 -9.05 15.89
N LEU A 70 -4.95 -10.37 15.90
CA LEU A 70 -5.36 -11.09 14.70
C LEU A 70 -6.68 -10.56 14.12
N LEU A 71 -7.65 -10.24 14.99
CA LEU A 71 -8.93 -9.67 14.58
C LEU A 71 -8.76 -8.31 13.87
N LEU A 72 -7.85 -7.46 14.37
CA LEU A 72 -7.62 -6.11 13.81
C LEU A 72 -6.65 -6.10 12.63
N THR A 73 -5.79 -7.11 12.51
CA THR A 73 -4.82 -7.25 11.42
C THR A 73 -5.50 -7.31 10.05
N ILE A 74 -6.60 -8.07 9.90
CA ILE A 74 -7.26 -8.22 8.61
C ILE A 74 -7.93 -6.91 8.15
N PRO A 75 -8.80 -6.25 8.95
CA PRO A 75 -9.40 -4.98 8.55
C PRO A 75 -8.37 -3.90 8.26
N TYR A 76 -7.28 -3.84 9.03
CA TYR A 76 -6.19 -2.89 8.80
C TYR A 76 -5.54 -3.09 7.43
N HIS A 77 -5.10 -4.31 7.09
CA HIS A 77 -4.41 -4.55 5.82
C HIS A 77 -5.36 -4.41 4.63
N VAL A 78 -6.60 -4.93 4.72
CA VAL A 78 -7.59 -4.85 3.65
C VAL A 78 -8.02 -3.40 3.41
N GLY A 79 -8.35 -2.66 4.47
CA GLY A 79 -8.77 -1.27 4.37
C GLY A 79 -7.67 -0.37 3.82
N LEU A 80 -6.43 -0.54 4.31
CA LEU A 80 -5.28 0.22 3.83
C LEU A 80 -4.94 -0.14 2.37
N ALA A 81 -4.95 -1.42 2.01
CA ALA A 81 -4.73 -1.87 0.63
C ALA A 81 -5.75 -1.25 -0.33
N ALA A 82 -7.03 -1.36 -0.01
CA ALA A 82 -8.11 -0.82 -0.84
C ALA A 82 -7.95 0.70 -1.04
N PHE A 83 -7.67 1.43 0.05
CA PHE A 83 -7.45 2.87 0.00
C PHE A 83 -6.25 3.25 -0.89
N LEU A 84 -5.10 2.61 -0.70
CA LEU A 84 -3.88 2.95 -1.44
C LEU A 84 -3.96 2.57 -2.92
N ILE A 85 -4.54 1.41 -3.24
CA ILE A 85 -4.77 0.97 -4.62
C ILE A 85 -5.71 1.94 -5.32
N TRP A 86 -6.82 2.33 -4.68
CA TRP A 86 -7.73 3.33 -5.23
C TRP A 86 -7.03 4.67 -5.52
N ARG A 87 -6.13 5.10 -4.63
CA ARG A 87 -5.31 6.31 -4.85
C ARG A 87 -4.35 6.18 -6.03
N LEU A 88 -3.71 5.03 -6.21
CA LEU A 88 -2.83 4.76 -7.37
C LEU A 88 -3.63 4.75 -8.67
N GLN A 89 -4.78 4.06 -8.70
CA GLN A 89 -5.67 4.01 -9.86
C GLN A 89 -6.15 5.42 -10.24
N SER A 90 -6.63 6.19 -9.27
CA SER A 90 -7.05 7.58 -9.49
C SER A 90 -5.94 8.46 -10.07
N LEU A 91 -4.68 8.23 -9.66
CA LEU A 91 -3.53 8.95 -10.19
C LEU A 91 -3.21 8.53 -11.63
N ALA A 92 -3.21 7.22 -11.90
CA ALA A 92 -2.94 6.66 -13.21
C ALA A 92 -3.97 7.16 -14.24
N THR A 93 -5.27 7.14 -13.89
CA THR A 93 -6.35 7.65 -14.76
C THR A 93 -6.14 9.12 -15.13
N ARG A 94 -5.83 9.98 -14.14
CA ARG A 94 -5.57 11.40 -14.38
C ARG A 94 -4.39 11.63 -15.32
N ILE A 95 -3.30 10.89 -15.13
CA ILE A 95 -2.11 11.02 -16.00
C ILE A 95 -2.42 10.53 -17.42
N GLY A 96 -3.16 9.43 -17.55
CA GLY A 96 -3.61 8.91 -18.85
C GLY A 96 -4.50 9.89 -19.60
N GLU A 97 -5.44 10.55 -18.93
CA GLU A 97 -6.29 11.59 -19.54
C GLU A 97 -5.48 12.79 -20.04
N ILE A 98 -4.50 13.25 -19.25
CA ILE A 98 -3.60 14.34 -19.65
C ILE A 98 -2.83 13.95 -20.92
N ALA A 99 -2.24 12.73 -20.93
CA ALA A 99 -1.51 12.23 -22.08
C ALA A 99 -2.40 12.12 -23.34
N ARG A 100 -3.65 11.66 -23.18
CA ARG A 100 -4.60 11.56 -24.30
C ARG A 100 -4.94 12.93 -24.88
N ARG A 101 -5.23 13.92 -24.03
CA ARG A 101 -5.53 15.31 -24.46
C ARG A 101 -4.35 15.97 -25.16
N GLU A 102 -3.14 15.70 -24.68
CA GLU A 102 -1.91 16.17 -25.31
C GLU A 102 -1.77 15.58 -26.71
N GLN A 103 -1.98 14.26 -26.87
CA GLN A 103 -1.95 13.59 -28.17
C GLN A 103 -3.03 14.13 -29.13
N GLU A 104 -4.28 14.31 -28.66
CA GLU A 104 -5.37 14.90 -29.45
C GLU A 104 -5.03 16.31 -29.95
N ARG A 105 -4.30 17.12 -29.17
CA ARG A 105 -3.86 18.46 -29.58
C ARG A 105 -2.87 18.41 -30.75
N TRP A 106 -1.94 17.46 -30.75
CA TRP A 106 -0.94 17.30 -31.82
C TRP A 106 -1.54 16.73 -33.11
N MET A 107 -2.64 15.97 -33.02
CA MET A 107 -3.30 15.37 -34.19
C MET A 107 -4.28 16.31 -34.90
N LYS A 108 -4.64 17.46 -34.32
CA LYS A 108 -5.50 18.44 -35.00
C LYS A 108 -4.69 19.18 -36.08
N PRO A 109 -5.13 19.18 -37.35
CA PRO A 109 -4.47 19.97 -38.39
C PRO A 109 -4.51 21.44 -38.00
N LYS A 110 -3.38 22.14 -38.13
CA LYS A 110 -3.33 23.60 -37.98
C LYS A 110 -4.16 24.19 -39.12
N ALA A 111 -5.31 24.78 -38.77
CA ALA A 111 -6.12 25.57 -39.70
C ALA A 111 -5.40 26.88 -40.05
#